data_AF-A0A482V9A0-F1
#
_entry.id   AF-A0A482V9A0-F1
#
_cell.length_a   1.000
_cell.length_b   1.000
_cell.length_c   1.000
_cell.angle_alpha   90.00
_cell.angle_beta   90.00
_cell.angle_gamma   90.00
#
_symmetry.space_group_name_H-M   'P 1'
#
loop_
_entity.id
_entity.type
_entity.pdbx_description
1 polymer ?
#
loop_
_entity_poly.entity_id
_entity_poly.type
_entity_poly.pdbx_seq_one_letter_code
_entity_poly.pdbx_strand_id
1 'polypeptide(L)'
;QALEDLISEVVKASNRGVSAARNASGEPNWSFGQSLFFSSTVVTTIGYGHVTPLSRSGKIFCMLYAMVGIPLTLVLLSALVERLLVPTIWLLQWLNSRLGHLYQPFNIRLLHLLIIVLILIGLFLLAPAAAFAAIEPDWDYLDSLYYCFISLTTIGLGDYIPGDAPDQPYRPLYKIATTGYLFLGITFMMLTLAVFYDIPQLNLGLLFTSSDETNMEKVRLAGAGLGLQYGAGAAYSPNGDDNIHRQVVRVRSRRDDSPSPEEAPPIKDFQLP
;
A
#
# COMPACT_ATOMS: atom_id res chain seq x y z
N GLN A 1 50.12 2.49 -14.23
CA GLN A 1 50.46 2.53 -12.80
C GLN A 1 50.06 3.85 -12.13
N ALA A 2 50.81 4.96 -12.26
CA ALA A 2 50.43 6.21 -11.56
C ALA A 2 49.01 6.73 -11.89
N LEU A 3 48.57 6.61 -13.15
CA LEU A 3 47.20 6.95 -13.55
C LEU A 3 46.16 5.98 -12.94
N GLU A 4 46.47 4.69 -12.87
CA GLU A 4 45.57 3.68 -12.28
C GLU A 4 45.43 3.89 -10.77
N ASP A 5 46.52 4.23 -10.09
CA ASP A 5 46.53 4.58 -8.67
C ASP A 5 45.69 5.84 -8.41
N LEU A 6 45.84 6.87 -9.24
CA LEU A 6 45.02 8.08 -9.17
C LEU A 6 43.53 7.77 -9.40
N ILE A 7 43.20 7.01 -10.45
CA ILE A 7 41.81 6.61 -10.74
C ILE A 7 41.25 5.79 -9.57
N SER A 8 42.03 4.87 -9.00
CA SER A 8 41.63 4.08 -7.82
C SER A 8 41.33 4.99 -6.62
N GLU A 9 42.17 5.96 -6.31
CA GLU A 9 41.91 6.89 -5.20
C GLU A 9 40.73 7.83 -5.46
N VAL A 10 40.58 8.33 -6.69
CA VAL A 10 39.42 9.12 -7.11
C VAL A 10 38.14 8.32 -6.99
N VAL A 11 38.13 7.06 -7.44
CA VAL A 11 36.98 6.16 -7.31
C VAL A 11 36.68 5.86 -5.85
N LYS A 12 37.70 5.63 -5.00
CA LYS A 12 37.49 5.44 -3.55
C LYS A 12 36.90 6.68 -2.88
N ALA A 13 37.34 7.88 -3.27
CA ALA A 13 36.78 9.14 -2.76
C ALA A 13 35.34 9.35 -3.25
N SER A 14 35.09 9.11 -4.53
CA SER A 14 33.76 9.19 -5.15
C SER A 14 32.78 8.20 -4.52
N ASN A 15 33.21 6.96 -4.24
CA ASN A 15 32.41 5.95 -3.54
C ASN A 15 32.09 6.32 -2.09
N ARG A 16 32.78 7.32 -1.52
CA ARG A 16 32.46 7.90 -0.21
C ARG A 16 31.60 9.17 -0.33
N GLY A 17 31.12 9.46 -1.54
CA GLY A 17 30.35 10.65 -1.90
C GLY A 17 31.20 11.93 -2.00
N VAL A 18 32.52 11.83 -2.06
CA VAL A 18 33.40 13.01 -2.17
C VAL A 18 33.69 13.26 -3.65
N SER A 19 33.20 14.38 -4.19
CA SER A 19 33.48 14.77 -5.57
C SER A 19 34.97 15.10 -5.73
N ALA A 20 35.64 14.38 -6.63
CA ALA A 20 37.04 14.64 -6.98
C ALA A 20 37.22 15.75 -8.03
N ALA A 21 36.12 16.20 -8.66
CA ALA A 21 36.15 17.07 -9.83
C ALA A 21 36.24 18.57 -9.50
N ARG A 22 35.90 18.97 -8.27
CA ARG A 22 35.96 20.38 -7.85
C ARG A 22 36.55 20.49 -6.45
N ASN A 23 37.28 21.58 -6.19
CA ASN A 23 37.66 22.01 -4.85
C ASN A 23 36.43 22.59 -4.11
N ALA A 24 35.37 21.79 -3.99
CA ALA A 24 34.10 22.17 -3.40
C ALA A 24 34.01 21.51 -2.02
N SER A 25 34.73 22.05 -1.04
CA SER A 25 34.56 21.75 0.39
C SER A 25 33.23 22.28 0.97
N GLY A 26 32.24 22.55 0.12
CA GLY A 26 31.11 23.44 0.40
C GLY A 26 30.01 22.84 1.25
N GLU A 27 29.63 21.58 1.03
CA GLU A 27 28.52 20.97 1.79
C GLU A 27 28.72 19.48 2.09
N PRO A 28 28.61 19.05 3.37
CA PRO A 28 28.77 17.65 3.74
C PRO A 28 27.60 16.81 3.25
N ASN A 29 27.90 15.60 2.76
CA ASN A 29 26.89 14.58 2.36
C ASN A 29 25.91 14.25 3.49
N TRP A 30 26.31 14.42 4.74
CA TRP A 30 25.52 14.14 5.93
C TRP A 30 25.06 15.44 6.63
N SER A 31 24.39 16.33 5.88
CA SER A 31 23.60 17.41 6.49
C SER A 31 22.30 16.87 7.09
N PHE A 32 21.60 17.63 7.94
CA PHE A 32 20.33 17.18 8.52
C PHE A 32 19.28 16.82 7.44
N GLY A 33 19.10 17.69 6.44
CA GLY A 33 18.16 17.45 5.34
C GLY A 33 18.50 16.21 4.52
N GLN A 34 19.78 15.99 4.22
CA GLN A 34 20.25 14.78 3.53
C GLN A 34 20.12 13.53 4.40
N SER A 35 20.39 13.63 5.70
CA SER A 35 20.25 12.52 6.64
C SER A 35 18.78 12.10 6.78
N LEU A 36 17.86 13.06 6.82
CA LEU A 36 16.43 12.78 6.81
C LEU A 36 15.97 12.13 5.51
N PHE A 37 16.45 12.65 4.36
CA PHE A 37 16.17 12.06 3.05
C PHE A 37 16.67 10.61 2.98
N PHE A 38 17.93 10.36 3.35
CA PHE A 38 18.49 9.01 3.48
C PHE A 38 17.62 8.13 4.38
N SER A 39 17.35 8.58 5.61
CA SER A 39 16.57 7.84 6.59
C SER A 39 15.18 7.46 6.07
N SER A 40 14.49 8.41 5.40
CA SER A 40 13.19 8.17 4.79
C SER A 40 13.28 7.15 3.66
N THR A 41 14.24 7.30 2.73
CA THR A 41 14.40 6.36 1.60
C THR A 41 14.74 4.94 2.03
N VAL A 42 15.38 4.75 3.20
CA VAL A 42 15.63 3.44 3.79
C VAL A 42 14.33 2.80 4.27
N VAL A 43 13.49 3.54 5.02
CA VAL A 43 12.24 2.97 5.58
C VAL A 43 11.10 2.86 4.56
N THR A 44 11.12 3.70 3.52
CA THR A 44 10.20 3.59 2.38
C THR A 44 10.69 2.61 1.30
N THR A 45 11.83 1.95 1.56
CA THR A 45 12.46 0.95 0.69
C THR A 45 12.76 1.43 -0.74
N ILE A 46 12.92 2.74 -0.94
CA ILE A 46 13.36 3.32 -2.22
C ILE A 46 14.86 3.09 -2.40
N GLY A 47 15.67 3.50 -1.42
CA GLY A 47 17.09 3.14 -1.33
C GLY A 47 18.00 3.54 -2.51
N TYR A 48 18.04 4.82 -2.93
CA TYR A 48 18.86 5.31 -4.07
C TYR A 48 20.36 4.94 -4.06
N GLY A 49 20.95 4.59 -2.93
CA GLY A 49 22.34 4.13 -2.87
C GLY A 49 23.45 5.18 -3.08
N HIS A 50 23.13 6.42 -3.48
CA HIS A 50 24.14 7.50 -3.64
C HIS A 50 24.84 7.90 -2.33
N VAL A 51 24.11 7.86 -1.21
CA VAL A 51 24.65 8.07 0.15
C VAL A 51 24.38 6.82 0.95
N THR A 52 25.44 6.19 1.47
CA THR A 52 25.36 4.95 2.23
C THR A 52 26.24 5.01 3.49
N PRO A 53 25.90 4.27 4.55
CA PRO A 53 26.73 4.20 5.73
C PRO A 53 28.06 3.50 5.40
N LEU A 54 29.16 4.24 5.54
CA LEU A 54 30.50 3.74 5.26
C LEU A 54 31.11 2.97 6.44
N SER A 55 30.80 3.41 7.67
CA SER A 55 31.36 2.83 8.90
C SER A 55 30.70 1.50 9.28
N ARG A 56 31.46 0.63 9.95
CA ARG A 56 30.93 -0.66 10.44
C ARG A 56 29.75 -0.46 11.40
N SER A 57 29.87 0.50 12.31
CA SER A 57 28.80 0.86 13.26
C SER A 57 27.58 1.45 12.54
N GLY A 58 27.78 2.31 11.54
CA GLY A 58 26.70 2.90 10.75
C GLY A 58 25.91 1.84 9.96
N LYS A 59 26.59 0.82 9.41
CA LYS A 59 25.93 -0.31 8.73
C LYS A 59 25.07 -1.13 9.69
N ILE A 60 25.60 -1.48 10.87
CA ILE A 60 24.86 -2.22 11.90
C ILE A 60 23.65 -1.41 12.37
N PHE A 61 23.84 -0.10 12.62
CA PHE A 61 22.74 0.80 12.98
C PHE A 61 21.66 0.83 11.88
N CYS A 62 22.04 0.97 10.61
CA CYS A 62 21.11 0.99 9.49
C CYS A 62 20.29 -0.30 9.38
N MET A 63 20.89 -1.47 9.66
CA MET A 63 20.17 -2.75 9.67
C MET A 63 19.09 -2.79 10.77
N LEU A 64 19.43 -2.39 11.99
CA LEU A 64 18.48 -2.33 13.10
C LEU A 64 17.39 -1.28 12.87
N TYR A 65 17.78 -0.12 12.33
CA TYR A 65 16.87 0.95 11.97
C TYR A 65 15.85 0.49 10.91
N ALA A 66 16.29 -0.17 9.84
CA ALA A 66 15.41 -0.69 8.80
C ALA A 66 14.46 -1.80 9.31
N MET A 67 14.97 -2.69 10.18
CA MET A 67 14.19 -3.78 10.77
C MET A 67 12.95 -3.30 11.53
N VAL A 68 13.08 -2.19 12.28
CA VAL A 68 11.96 -1.60 13.03
C VAL A 68 11.21 -0.56 12.20
N GLY A 69 11.95 0.23 11.41
CA GLY A 69 11.43 1.35 10.64
C GLY A 69 10.50 0.92 9.51
N ILE A 70 10.85 -0.11 8.73
CA ILE A 70 10.02 -0.57 7.61
C ILE A 70 8.63 -1.01 8.09
N PRO A 71 8.47 -1.93 9.08
CA PRO A 71 7.15 -2.28 9.60
C PRO A 71 6.35 -1.08 10.11
N LEU A 72 7.00 -0.17 10.85
CA LEU A 72 6.34 1.04 11.37
C LEU A 72 5.86 1.95 10.23
N THR A 73 6.68 2.13 9.19
CA THR A 73 6.33 2.91 8.01
C THR A 73 5.18 2.27 7.25
N LEU A 74 5.13 0.93 7.13
CA LEU A 74 3.98 0.25 6.52
C LEU A 74 2.68 0.49 7.30
N VAL A 75 2.69 0.39 8.63
CA VAL A 75 1.52 0.72 9.46
C VAL A 75 1.09 2.17 9.27
N LEU A 76 2.05 3.10 9.23
CA LEU A 76 1.77 4.51 8.98
C LEU A 76 1.16 4.75 7.60
N LEU A 77 1.72 4.15 6.54
CA LEU A 77 1.19 4.25 5.18
C LEU A 77 -0.24 3.69 5.11
N SER A 78 -0.50 2.53 5.73
CA SER A 78 -1.86 1.97 5.80
C SER A 78 -2.84 2.92 6.48
N ALA A 79 -2.47 3.51 7.63
CA ALA A 79 -3.32 4.47 8.32
C ALA A 79 -3.60 5.73 7.50
N LEU A 80 -2.63 6.19 6.70
CA LEU A 80 -2.81 7.32 5.79
C LEU A 80 -3.73 6.98 4.62
N VAL A 81 -3.56 5.80 4.03
CA VAL A 81 -4.45 5.28 2.99
C VAL A 81 -5.88 5.19 3.50
N GLU A 82 -6.11 4.66 4.70
CA GLU A 82 -7.44 4.60 5.32
C GLU A 82 -8.10 5.97 5.45
N ARG A 83 -7.33 7.01 5.80
CA ARG A 83 -7.83 8.39 5.86
C ARG A 83 -8.14 8.94 4.48
N LEU A 84 -7.30 8.66 3.49
CA LEU A 84 -7.52 9.09 2.11
C LEU A 84 -8.64 8.31 1.41
N LEU A 85 -8.99 7.12 1.88
CA LEU A 85 -10.13 6.36 1.37
C LEU A 85 -11.46 7.08 1.64
N VAL A 86 -11.58 7.85 2.72
CA VAL A 86 -12.83 8.57 3.05
C VAL A 86 -13.28 9.51 1.91
N PRO A 87 -12.47 10.47 1.42
CA PRO A 87 -12.87 11.31 0.28
C PRO A 87 -13.00 10.51 -1.02
N THR A 88 -12.20 9.46 -1.22
CA THR A 88 -12.33 8.55 -2.37
C THR A 88 -13.70 7.86 -2.39
N ILE A 89 -14.21 7.41 -1.25
CA ILE A 89 -15.54 6.81 -1.14
C ILE A 89 -16.63 7.84 -1.38
N TRP A 90 -16.47 9.07 -0.90
CA TRP A 90 -17.38 10.17 -1.22
C TRP A 90 -17.46 10.41 -2.74
N LEU A 91 -16.31 10.40 -3.43
CA LEU A 91 -16.26 10.50 -4.88
C LEU A 91 -17.00 9.33 -5.56
N LEU A 92 -16.80 8.10 -5.09
CA LEU A 92 -17.50 6.93 -5.63
C LEU A 92 -19.02 7.02 -5.43
N GLN A 93 -19.47 7.43 -4.24
CA GLN A 93 -20.90 7.62 -3.94
C GLN A 93 -21.51 8.72 -4.82
N TRP A 94 -20.77 9.81 -5.04
CA TRP A 94 -21.18 10.87 -5.94
C TRP A 94 -21.32 10.39 -7.39
N LEU A 95 -20.32 9.65 -7.90
CA LEU A 95 -20.38 9.03 -9.23
C LEU A 95 -21.58 8.09 -9.34
N ASN A 96 -21.81 7.25 -8.34
CA ASN A 96 -22.94 6.32 -8.31
C ASN A 96 -24.29 7.05 -8.29
N SER A 97 -24.39 8.17 -7.57
CA SER A 97 -25.63 8.97 -7.50
C SER A 97 -25.95 9.67 -8.82
N ARG A 98 -24.93 10.01 -9.62
CA ARG A 98 -25.09 10.67 -10.93
C ARG A 98 -25.27 9.68 -12.07
N LEU A 99 -24.47 8.64 -12.11
CA LEU A 99 -24.31 7.72 -13.25
C LEU A 99 -24.90 6.33 -13.00
N GLY A 100 -25.33 6.01 -11.78
CA GLY A 100 -25.88 4.70 -11.38
C GLY A 100 -27.14 4.28 -12.14
N HIS A 101 -27.90 5.23 -12.68
CA HIS A 101 -29.07 4.92 -13.51
C HIS A 101 -28.72 4.57 -14.97
N LEU A 102 -27.51 4.94 -15.44
CA LEU A 102 -27.05 4.76 -16.82
C LEU A 102 -26.09 3.58 -16.97
N TYR A 103 -25.28 3.33 -15.94
CA TYR A 103 -24.17 2.38 -16.01
C TYR A 103 -24.27 1.31 -14.92
N GLN A 104 -23.76 0.11 -15.25
CA GLN A 104 -23.62 -0.98 -14.29
C GLN A 104 -22.60 -0.61 -13.19
N PRO A 105 -22.75 -1.15 -11.96
CA PRO A 105 -21.86 -0.85 -10.83
C PRO A 105 -20.38 -1.10 -11.13
N PHE A 106 -20.07 -2.11 -11.95
CA PHE A 106 -18.70 -2.42 -12.37
C PHE A 106 -18.05 -1.27 -13.17
N ASN A 107 -18.76 -0.72 -14.16
CA ASN A 107 -18.25 0.37 -14.99
C ASN A 107 -18.01 1.64 -14.15
N ILE A 108 -18.83 1.87 -13.12
CA ILE A 108 -18.68 3.00 -12.20
C ILE A 108 -17.42 2.84 -11.34
N ARG A 109 -17.15 1.63 -10.84
CA ARG A 109 -15.90 1.34 -10.11
C ARG A 109 -14.67 1.50 -10.99
N LEU A 110 -14.75 1.08 -12.27
CA LEU A 110 -13.67 1.26 -13.23
C LEU A 110 -13.44 2.74 -13.56
N LEU A 111 -14.50 3.52 -13.75
CA LEU A 111 -14.42 4.97 -13.94
C LEU A 111 -13.81 5.66 -12.71
N HIS A 112 -14.21 5.24 -11.53
CA HIS A 112 -13.64 5.73 -10.27
C HIS A 112 -12.14 5.44 -10.18
N LEU A 113 -11.72 4.19 -10.44
CA LEU A 113 -10.30 3.83 -10.51
C LEU A 113 -9.56 4.67 -11.57
N LEU A 114 -10.14 4.85 -12.75
CA LEU A 114 -9.57 5.67 -13.81
C LEU A 114 -9.35 7.12 -13.35
N ILE A 115 -10.31 7.72 -12.65
CA ILE A 115 -10.17 9.07 -12.10
C ILE A 115 -9.02 9.13 -11.09
N ILE A 116 -8.91 8.17 -10.17
CA ILE A 116 -7.81 8.10 -9.21
C ILE A 116 -6.45 7.95 -9.91
N VAL A 117 -6.35 7.10 -10.93
CA VAL A 117 -5.13 6.93 -11.73
C VAL A 117 -4.78 8.21 -12.50
N LEU A 118 -5.76 8.92 -13.06
CA LEU A 118 -5.52 10.20 -13.72
C LEU A 118 -5.02 11.26 -12.74
N ILE A 119 -5.54 11.27 -11.51
CA ILE A 119 -5.02 12.14 -10.43
C ILE A 119 -3.59 11.75 -10.07
N LEU A 120 -3.27 10.46 -9.94
CA LEU A 120 -1.90 9.98 -9.69
C LEU A 120 -0.95 10.49 -10.78
N ILE A 121 -1.30 10.26 -12.04
CA ILE A 121 -0.48 10.66 -13.19
C ILE A 121 -0.33 12.18 -13.22
N GLY A 122 -1.42 12.93 -13.12
CA GLY A 122 -1.37 14.40 -13.18
C GLY A 122 -0.61 15.03 -12.01
N LEU A 123 -0.99 14.70 -10.78
CA LEU A 123 -0.53 15.39 -9.56
C LEU A 123 0.80 14.86 -9.01
N PHE A 124 1.12 13.59 -9.20
CA PHE A 124 2.30 12.96 -8.59
C PHE A 124 3.39 12.58 -9.58
N LEU A 125 3.08 12.49 -10.88
CA LEU A 125 4.07 12.26 -11.94
C LEU A 125 4.29 13.52 -12.80
N LEU A 126 3.29 13.98 -13.53
CA LEU A 126 3.46 15.03 -14.55
C LEU A 126 3.74 16.42 -13.96
N ALA A 127 3.01 16.84 -12.93
CA ALA A 127 3.21 18.15 -12.31
C ALA A 127 4.55 18.26 -11.55
N PRO A 128 4.96 17.27 -10.72
CA PRO A 128 6.28 17.26 -10.10
C PRO A 128 7.40 17.16 -11.13
N ALA A 129 7.24 16.39 -12.21
CA ALA A 129 8.23 16.33 -13.28
C ALA A 129 8.49 17.71 -13.91
N ALA A 130 7.44 18.51 -14.14
CA ALA A 130 7.59 19.88 -14.63
C ALA A 130 8.32 20.78 -13.62
N ALA A 131 8.05 20.60 -12.32
CA ALA A 131 8.74 21.35 -11.27
C ALA A 131 10.23 20.96 -11.17
N PHE A 132 10.56 19.66 -11.18
CA PHE A 132 11.93 19.17 -11.15
C PHE A 132 12.72 19.63 -12.37
N ALA A 133 12.15 19.54 -13.58
CA ALA A 133 12.80 20.01 -14.81
C ALA A 133 13.10 21.52 -14.81
N ALA A 134 12.35 22.32 -14.02
CA ALA A 134 12.57 23.75 -13.88
C ALA A 134 13.57 24.10 -12.76
N ILE A 135 13.74 23.22 -11.78
CA ILE A 135 14.58 23.45 -10.59
C ILE A 135 15.96 22.80 -10.74
N GLU A 136 16.03 21.64 -11.37
CA GLU A 136 17.26 20.89 -11.62
C GLU A 136 17.87 21.34 -12.95
N PRO A 137 19.07 21.93 -12.94
CA PRO A 137 19.65 22.56 -14.13
C PRO A 137 20.04 21.55 -15.22
N ASP A 138 20.38 20.32 -14.83
CA ASP A 138 20.88 19.28 -15.74
C ASP A 138 19.78 18.27 -16.15
N TRP A 139 18.53 18.47 -15.75
CA TRP A 139 17.44 17.52 -16.00
C TRP A 139 16.52 18.05 -17.09
N ASP A 140 16.21 17.21 -18.06
CA ASP A 140 15.08 17.48 -18.95
C ASP A 140 13.74 17.01 -18.32
N TYR A 141 12.64 17.24 -19.03
CA TYR A 141 11.32 16.80 -18.56
C TYR A 141 11.19 15.27 -18.48
N LEU A 142 11.83 14.54 -19.40
CA LEU A 142 11.75 13.09 -19.44
C LEU A 142 12.52 12.48 -18.27
N ASP A 143 13.70 13.00 -17.98
CA ASP A 143 14.53 12.66 -16.82
C ASP A 143 13.80 12.91 -15.51
N SER A 144 13.11 14.05 -15.42
CA SER A 144 12.30 14.40 -14.26
C SER A 144 11.08 13.48 -14.10
N LEU A 145 10.42 13.12 -15.20
CA LEU A 145 9.31 12.16 -15.19
C LEU A 145 9.78 10.75 -14.82
N TYR A 146 10.92 10.35 -15.37
CA TYR A 146 11.58 9.08 -15.08
C TYR A 146 11.95 9.01 -13.60
N TYR A 147 12.55 10.07 -13.03
CA TYR A 147 12.82 10.19 -11.60
C TYR A 147 11.53 10.00 -10.79
N CYS A 148 10.46 10.74 -11.07
CA CYS A 148 9.18 10.58 -10.37
C CYS A 148 8.68 9.12 -10.43
N PHE A 149 8.75 8.48 -11.60
CA PHE A 149 8.31 7.11 -11.79
C PHE A 149 9.12 6.10 -10.96
N ILE A 150 10.45 6.06 -11.12
CA ILE A 150 11.31 5.09 -10.42
C ILE A 150 11.29 5.29 -8.90
N SER A 151 11.01 6.51 -8.46
CA SER A 151 10.96 6.87 -7.04
C SER A 151 9.66 6.43 -6.39
N LEU A 152 8.51 6.75 -7.01
CA LEU A 152 7.19 6.41 -6.46
C LEU A 152 6.84 4.92 -6.61
N THR A 153 7.46 4.23 -7.57
CA THR A 153 7.43 2.77 -7.68
C THR A 153 8.45 2.07 -6.78
N THR A 154 9.20 2.84 -5.98
CA THR A 154 10.22 2.36 -5.04
C THR A 154 11.29 1.48 -5.71
N ILE A 155 11.60 1.73 -6.99
CA ILE A 155 12.73 1.10 -7.70
C ILE A 155 14.04 1.76 -7.24
N GLY A 156 14.07 3.10 -7.21
CA GLY A 156 15.14 3.88 -6.61
C GLY A 156 16.54 3.63 -7.18
N LEU A 157 16.73 3.77 -8.49
CA LEU A 157 18.04 3.52 -9.13
C LEU A 157 19.14 4.50 -8.67
N GLY A 158 18.79 5.74 -8.35
CA GLY A 158 19.71 6.74 -7.80
C GLY A 158 20.65 7.38 -8.82
N ASP A 159 20.36 7.22 -10.11
CA ASP A 159 20.94 7.96 -11.22
C ASP A 159 20.49 9.43 -11.23
N TYR A 160 19.24 9.70 -10.84
CA TYR A 160 18.69 11.03 -10.66
C TYR A 160 18.29 11.25 -9.20
N ILE A 161 18.89 12.26 -8.56
CA ILE A 161 18.58 12.67 -7.18
C ILE A 161 18.45 14.19 -7.13
N PRO A 162 17.29 14.73 -6.73
CA PRO A 162 17.09 16.17 -6.70
C PRO A 162 17.94 16.79 -5.61
N GLY A 163 18.50 17.96 -5.89
CA GLY A 163 19.28 18.76 -4.96
C GLY A 163 20.66 18.17 -4.67
N ASP A 164 21.23 17.46 -5.63
CA ASP A 164 22.62 17.00 -5.57
C ASP A 164 23.57 17.80 -6.45
N ALA A 165 23.06 18.74 -7.25
CA ALA A 165 23.87 19.70 -7.99
C ALA A 165 24.77 20.51 -7.02
N PRO A 166 26.06 20.74 -7.34
CA PRO A 166 27.02 21.39 -6.45
C PRO A 166 26.62 22.79 -5.95
N ASP A 167 25.87 23.52 -6.77
CA ASP A 167 25.53 24.93 -6.55
C ASP A 167 24.02 25.11 -6.28
N GLN A 168 23.32 24.07 -5.80
CA GLN A 168 21.86 24.12 -5.58
C GLN A 168 21.50 25.04 -4.39
N PRO A 169 20.68 26.09 -4.61
CA PRO A 169 20.25 26.97 -3.52
C PRO A 169 19.30 26.25 -2.55
N TYR A 170 19.40 26.56 -1.26
CA TYR A 170 18.53 26.05 -0.20
C TYR A 170 18.43 24.51 -0.11
N ARG A 171 19.51 23.80 -0.46
CA ARG A 171 19.58 22.32 -0.48
C ARG A 171 18.94 21.61 0.72
N PRO A 172 19.15 22.04 1.99
CA PRO A 172 18.54 21.34 3.14
C PRO A 172 17.00 21.36 3.11
N LEU A 173 16.40 22.50 2.79
CA LEU A 173 14.94 22.64 2.72
C LEU A 173 14.38 21.84 1.53
N TYR A 174 15.09 21.87 0.41
CA TYR A 174 14.68 21.16 -0.78
C TYR A 174 14.69 19.63 -0.59
N LYS A 175 15.68 19.08 0.12
CA LYS A 175 15.70 17.66 0.51
C LYS A 175 14.56 17.27 1.45
N ILE A 176 14.22 18.14 2.40
CA ILE A 176 13.05 17.95 3.27
C ILE A 176 11.76 17.96 2.45
N ALA A 177 11.60 18.92 1.54
CA ALA A 177 10.43 19.02 0.66
C ALA A 177 10.30 17.79 -0.25
N THR A 178 11.41 17.34 -0.84
CA THR A 178 11.46 16.11 -1.65
C THR A 178 11.05 14.89 -0.82
N THR A 179 11.53 14.79 0.43
CA THR A 179 11.14 13.71 1.34
C THR A 179 9.62 13.70 1.55
N GLY A 180 9.02 14.87 1.79
CA GLY A 180 7.57 15.01 1.91
C GLY A 180 6.83 14.60 0.63
N TYR A 181 7.33 15.01 -0.54
CA TYR A 181 6.78 14.60 -1.84
C TYR A 181 6.79 13.07 -2.00
N LEU A 182 7.94 12.42 -1.77
CA LEU A 182 8.07 10.97 -1.91
C LEU A 182 7.10 10.24 -0.98
N PHE A 183 7.01 10.68 0.28
CA PHE A 183 6.11 10.09 1.27
C PHE A 183 4.63 10.22 0.90
N LEU A 184 4.21 11.39 0.38
CA LEU A 184 2.85 11.59 -0.12
C LEU A 184 2.58 10.77 -1.39
N GLY A 185 3.54 10.72 -2.31
CA GLY A 185 3.42 9.99 -3.56
C GLY A 185 3.29 8.48 -3.36
N ILE A 186 4.12 7.87 -2.50
CA ILE A 186 3.99 6.43 -2.17
C ILE A 186 2.66 6.14 -1.47
N THR A 187 2.16 7.08 -0.65
CA THR A 187 0.84 6.95 -0.02
C THR A 187 -0.26 6.92 -1.08
N PHE A 188 -0.16 7.78 -2.10
CA PHE A 188 -1.14 7.81 -3.19
C PHE A 188 -1.02 6.60 -4.14
N MET A 189 0.19 6.08 -4.37
CA MET A 189 0.40 4.81 -5.06
C MET A 189 -0.28 3.65 -4.32
N MET A 190 -0.09 3.58 -3.00
CA MET A 190 -0.76 2.59 -2.14
C MET A 190 -2.28 2.76 -2.13
N LEU A 191 -2.79 3.99 -2.13
CA LEU A 191 -4.24 4.27 -2.28
C LEU A 191 -4.77 3.74 -3.61
N THR A 192 -4.07 3.99 -4.71
CA THR A 192 -4.47 3.52 -6.05
C THR A 192 -4.53 1.99 -6.08
N LEU A 193 -3.53 1.34 -5.48
CA LEU A 193 -3.50 -0.11 -5.34
C LEU A 193 -4.64 -0.64 -4.46
N ALA A 194 -4.96 0.03 -3.36
CA ALA A 194 -6.08 -0.32 -2.49
C ALA A 194 -7.43 -0.23 -3.23
N VAL A 195 -7.66 0.84 -4.01
CA VAL A 195 -8.86 1.01 -4.84
C VAL A 195 -8.94 -0.06 -5.93
N PHE A 196 -7.79 -0.44 -6.52
CA PHE A 196 -7.73 -1.52 -7.50
C PHE A 196 -8.15 -2.87 -6.89
N TYR A 197 -7.63 -3.22 -5.71
CA TYR A 197 -7.97 -4.46 -5.01
C TYR A 197 -9.42 -4.53 -4.54
N ASP A 198 -10.09 -3.39 -4.32
CA ASP A 198 -11.51 -3.34 -3.95
C ASP A 198 -12.45 -3.79 -5.10
N ILE A 199 -11.96 -3.94 -6.33
CA ILE A 199 -12.76 -4.37 -7.48
C ILE A 199 -12.70 -5.91 -7.60
N PRO A 200 -13.71 -6.67 -7.16
CA PRO A 200 -13.62 -8.13 -7.09
C PRO A 200 -13.47 -8.80 -8.46
N GLN A 201 -13.98 -8.16 -9.51
CA GLN A 201 -13.89 -8.65 -10.89
C GLN A 201 -12.47 -8.55 -11.47
N LEU A 202 -11.61 -7.68 -10.91
CA LEU A 202 -10.20 -7.55 -11.29
C LEU A 202 -9.29 -8.43 -10.43
N ASN A 203 -9.85 -9.12 -9.44
CA ASN A 203 -9.09 -10.02 -8.57
C ASN A 203 -8.65 -11.25 -9.36
N LEU A 204 -7.43 -11.20 -9.91
CA LEU A 204 -6.77 -12.33 -10.57
C LEU A 204 -6.70 -13.57 -9.67
N GLY A 205 -6.74 -13.42 -8.35
CA GLY A 205 -6.82 -14.54 -7.41
C GLY A 205 -8.05 -15.42 -7.65
N LEU A 206 -9.18 -14.86 -8.07
CA LEU A 206 -10.37 -15.65 -8.44
C LEU A 206 -10.13 -16.45 -9.74
N LEU A 207 -9.40 -15.90 -10.71
CA LEU A 207 -9.01 -16.60 -11.93
C LEU A 207 -8.17 -17.85 -11.59
N PHE A 208 -7.21 -17.72 -10.66
CA PHE A 208 -6.34 -18.83 -10.24
C PHE A 208 -6.92 -19.73 -9.14
N THR A 209 -7.97 -19.30 -8.42
CA THR A 209 -8.65 -20.11 -7.38
C THR A 209 -9.87 -20.85 -7.92
N SER A 210 -10.43 -20.42 -9.06
CA SER A 210 -11.54 -21.12 -9.74
C SER A 210 -11.20 -22.56 -10.19
N SER A 211 -9.91 -22.94 -10.14
CA SER A 211 -9.46 -24.32 -10.36
C SER A 211 -9.47 -25.20 -9.10
N ASP A 212 -9.74 -24.67 -7.90
CA ASP A 212 -9.60 -25.44 -6.65
C ASP A 212 -10.75 -25.13 -5.66
N GLU A 213 -11.95 -25.59 -5.99
CA GLU A 213 -13.23 -25.31 -5.30
C GLU A 213 -13.34 -25.84 -3.86
N THR A 214 -12.30 -26.49 -3.31
CA THR A 214 -12.40 -27.23 -2.04
C THR A 214 -12.03 -26.44 -0.78
N ASN A 215 -11.51 -25.22 -0.89
CA ASN A 215 -10.95 -24.47 0.27
C ASN A 215 -11.74 -23.22 0.69
N MET A 216 -12.98 -23.05 0.23
CA MET A 216 -13.78 -21.84 0.43
C MET A 216 -14.12 -21.55 1.92
N GLU A 217 -14.15 -22.57 2.78
CA GLU A 217 -14.46 -22.43 4.21
C GLU A 217 -13.26 -21.92 5.04
N LYS A 218 -12.02 -22.25 4.64
CA LYS A 218 -10.80 -21.77 5.32
C LYS A 218 -10.47 -20.31 4.98
N VAL A 219 -10.79 -19.86 3.77
CA VAL A 219 -10.56 -18.47 3.34
C VAL A 219 -11.50 -17.50 4.07
N ARG A 220 -12.74 -17.92 4.39
CA ARG A 220 -13.69 -17.11 5.18
C ARG A 220 -13.21 -16.83 6.60
N LEU A 221 -12.50 -17.77 7.22
CA LEU A 221 -11.95 -17.62 8.57
C LEU A 221 -10.63 -16.82 8.57
N ALA A 222 -9.85 -16.85 7.48
CA ALA A 222 -8.64 -16.03 7.34
C ALA A 222 -8.96 -14.57 6.94
N GLY A 223 -10.02 -14.33 6.16
CA GLY A 223 -10.45 -13.00 5.74
C GLY A 223 -10.98 -12.10 6.87
N ALA A 224 -11.33 -12.68 8.03
CA ALA A 224 -11.74 -11.92 9.20
C ALA A 224 -10.58 -11.20 9.92
N GLY A 225 -9.32 -11.54 9.60
CA GLY A 225 -8.13 -10.96 10.25
C GLY A 225 -7.43 -9.85 9.47
N LEU A 226 -7.76 -9.65 8.18
CA LEU A 226 -7.07 -8.71 7.28
C LEU A 226 -8.02 -7.97 6.31
N GLY A 227 -9.32 -8.14 6.47
CA GLY A 227 -10.33 -7.40 5.70
C GLY A 227 -10.55 -6.01 6.28
N LEU A 228 -9.98 -5.00 5.63
CA LEU A 228 -10.42 -3.62 5.77
C LEU A 228 -11.93 -3.57 5.47
N GLN A 229 -12.72 -3.41 6.53
CA GLN A 229 -14.17 -3.40 6.48
C GLN A 229 -14.67 -2.11 5.83
N TYR A 230 -14.61 -2.05 4.51
CA TYR A 230 -15.34 -1.09 3.70
C TYR A 230 -16.15 -1.86 2.67
N GLY A 231 -17.48 -1.80 2.79
CA GLY A 231 -18.38 -2.40 1.80
C GLY A 231 -19.49 -3.32 2.33
N ALA A 232 -20.11 -3.00 3.46
CA ALA A 232 -21.52 -3.38 3.64
C ALA A 232 -22.36 -2.16 3.24
N GLY A 233 -22.74 -2.12 1.95
CA GLY A 233 -23.69 -1.14 1.45
C GLY A 233 -24.99 -1.22 2.24
N ALA A 234 -25.53 -0.06 2.58
CA ALA A 234 -26.85 0.12 3.15
C ALA A 234 -27.89 -0.65 2.31
N ALA A 235 -28.40 -1.75 2.87
CA ALA A 235 -29.62 -2.38 2.39
C ALA A 235 -30.78 -1.48 2.83
N TYR A 236 -31.30 -0.71 1.88
CA TYR A 236 -32.57 -0.01 2.01
C TYR A 236 -33.68 -1.08 2.07
N SER A 237 -34.30 -1.27 3.24
CA SER A 237 -35.45 -2.14 3.41
C SER A 237 -36.70 -1.27 3.57
N PRO A 238 -37.67 -1.28 2.63
CA PRO A 238 -38.92 -0.56 2.82
C PRO A 238 -39.91 -1.44 3.60
N ASN A 239 -40.41 -0.88 4.70
CA ASN A 239 -41.61 -1.25 5.47
C ASN A 239 -41.62 -2.56 6.29
N GLY A 240 -42.17 -2.42 7.51
CA GLY A 240 -42.84 -3.51 8.23
C GLY A 240 -42.48 -3.59 9.70
N ASP A 241 -43.31 -3.00 10.56
CA ASP A 241 -43.39 -3.25 12.00
C ASP A 241 -43.44 -4.76 12.29
N ASP A 242 -42.72 -5.22 13.33
CA ASP A 242 -43.30 -6.02 14.41
C ASP A 242 -42.24 -6.46 15.46
N ASN A 243 -42.59 -6.21 16.72
CA ASN A 243 -41.97 -6.80 17.90
C ASN A 243 -42.07 -8.33 17.85
N ILE A 244 -41.07 -9.07 18.38
CA ILE A 244 -41.24 -10.25 19.28
C ILE A 244 -39.87 -10.85 19.66
N HIS A 245 -39.75 -11.18 20.96
CA HIS A 245 -38.71 -11.95 21.63
C HIS A 245 -38.10 -13.12 20.84
N ARG A 246 -36.77 -13.28 20.91
CA ARG A 246 -36.10 -14.57 20.66
C ARG A 246 -35.34 -15.06 21.90
N GLN A 247 -35.90 -16.08 22.54
CA GLN A 247 -35.20 -16.97 23.47
C GLN A 247 -34.23 -17.89 22.69
N VAL A 248 -33.06 -18.11 23.27
CA VAL A 248 -32.01 -19.01 22.77
C VAL A 248 -32.34 -20.45 23.17
N VAL A 249 -32.58 -21.33 22.20
CA VAL A 249 -32.75 -22.79 22.44
C VAL A 249 -31.44 -23.50 22.09
N ARG A 250 -30.85 -24.16 23.08
CA ARG A 250 -29.61 -24.94 23.00
C ARG A 250 -29.96 -26.40 22.69
N VAL A 251 -29.57 -26.90 21.51
CA VAL A 251 -29.80 -28.29 21.10
C VAL A 251 -28.76 -29.21 21.77
N ARG A 252 -29.22 -30.27 22.44
CA ARG A 252 -28.40 -31.31 23.09
C ARG A 252 -28.42 -32.57 22.21
N SER A 253 -27.27 -33.15 21.89
CA SER A 253 -27.15 -34.34 21.03
C SER A 253 -27.56 -35.62 21.77
N ARG A 254 -28.42 -36.43 21.15
CA ARG A 254 -28.91 -37.73 21.64
C ARG A 254 -28.05 -38.85 21.01
N ARG A 255 -27.39 -39.67 21.83
CA ARG A 255 -26.85 -40.99 21.47
C ARG A 255 -27.15 -41.95 22.62
N ASP A 256 -27.36 -43.20 22.22
CA ASP A 256 -27.51 -44.43 23.01
C ASP A 256 -28.96 -44.82 23.36
N ASP A 257 -29.61 -45.49 22.39
CA ASP A 257 -30.74 -46.39 22.63
C ASP A 257 -30.20 -47.84 22.70
N SER A 258 -30.51 -48.55 23.78
CA SER A 258 -30.48 -50.02 23.85
C SER A 258 -31.74 -50.48 24.58
N PRO A 259 -32.47 -51.49 24.08
CA PRO A 259 -33.83 -51.78 24.55
C PRO A 259 -33.81 -52.74 25.74
N SER A 260 -34.78 -52.58 26.65
CA SER A 260 -35.15 -53.62 27.61
C SER A 260 -36.66 -53.91 27.51
N PRO A 261 -37.09 -55.17 27.66
CA PRO A 261 -38.35 -55.66 27.11
C PRO A 261 -39.35 -55.92 28.23
N GLU A 262 -40.34 -55.04 28.42
CA GLU A 262 -41.51 -55.36 29.23
C GLU A 262 -42.61 -54.34 28.95
N GLU A 263 -43.61 -54.75 28.17
CA GLU A 263 -45.04 -54.45 28.32
C GLU A 263 -45.73 -54.78 26.99
N ALA A 264 -46.21 -56.03 26.91
CA ALA A 264 -47.07 -56.51 25.84
C ALA A 264 -48.45 -55.82 25.89
N PRO A 265 -49.09 -55.54 24.74
CA PRO A 265 -50.44 -54.98 24.72
C PRO A 265 -51.50 -56.05 25.04
N PRO A 266 -52.66 -55.69 25.63
CA PRO A 266 -53.70 -56.66 25.91
C PRO A 266 -54.44 -57.05 24.62
N ILE A 267 -54.49 -58.36 24.38
CA ILE A 267 -55.29 -59.03 23.36
C ILE A 267 -56.77 -58.93 23.76
N LYS A 268 -57.63 -58.40 22.86
CA LYS A 268 -59.08 -58.54 22.97
C LYS A 268 -59.53 -59.66 22.05
N ASP A 269 -59.91 -60.78 22.65
CA ASP A 269 -60.62 -61.86 21.97
C ASP A 269 -62.09 -61.50 21.71
N PHE A 270 -62.63 -62.11 20.67
CA PHE A 270 -63.79 -61.74 19.87
C PHE A 270 -65.02 -62.63 20.20
N GLN A 271 -66.22 -62.12 19.84
CA GLN A 271 -67.50 -62.82 19.56
C GLN A 271 -68.63 -62.84 20.60
N LEU A 272 -69.82 -62.50 20.07
CA LEU A 272 -71.21 -62.55 20.57
C LEU A 272 -71.67 -63.97 20.98
N PRO A 273 -72.88 -64.16 21.56
CA PRO A 273 -73.85 -63.20 22.11
C PRO A 273 -73.97 -63.22 23.64
#